data_AF-A0A0C2IH46-F1
#
_entry.id   AF-A0A0C2IH46-F1
#
_cell.length_a   1.000
_cell.length_b   1.000
_cell.length_c   1.000
_cell.angle_alpha   90.00
_cell.angle_beta   90.00
_cell.angle_gamma   90.00
#
_symmetry.space_group_name_H-M   'P 1'
#
loop_
_entity.id
_entity.type
_entity.pdbx_description
1 polymer ?
#
loop_
_entity_poly.entity_id
_entity_poly.type
_entity_poly.pdbx_seq_one_letter_code
_entity_poly.pdbx_strand_id
1 'polypeptide(L)'
;MDGLAKTTRASVYLQSGLNFKRNMLARTFVPHRLLSRQAFEQFALDWLWCGNCYLEKRNNMLRNTLGLLPPLAKYMRRGVDLETYYQVRGWKDEHEFAPGSICHLREADINQEIYGLPEWLAALQSALLNESATLFRRKYYNNGSHAGFILYMTDAAQKEEDIDSLRTALKNSKGPGNFRNLFVYAPAGKKDGIQLIPVSEVAAKDEFSSIKNISRDDLLAALRIPPQLMGIVPQNAGGFGSLREAAEVWAVNELEPLQARLAQVNEWLGEEVVGFKEFELPTGGK
;
A
#
# COMPACT_ATOMS: atom_id res chain seq x y z
N MET A 1 -8.65 -10.41 -4.66
CA MET A 1 -7.21 -10.04 -4.65
C MET A 1 -6.90 -8.72 -5.34
N ASP A 2 -7.59 -8.30 -6.41
CA ASP A 2 -7.25 -7.04 -7.12
C ASP A 2 -7.28 -5.78 -6.26
N GLY A 3 -8.29 -5.62 -5.41
CA GLY A 3 -8.39 -4.49 -4.48
C GLY A 3 -7.18 -4.42 -3.55
N LEU A 4 -6.87 -5.53 -2.86
CA LEU A 4 -5.73 -5.64 -1.95
C LEU A 4 -4.40 -5.34 -2.66
N ALA A 5 -4.18 -5.92 -3.84
CA ALA A 5 -2.96 -5.70 -4.63
C ALA A 5 -2.80 -4.23 -5.03
N LYS A 6 -3.89 -3.56 -5.43
CA LYS A 6 -3.87 -2.14 -5.76
C LYS A 6 -3.55 -1.28 -4.54
N THR A 7 -4.09 -1.62 -3.37
CA THR A 7 -3.91 -0.80 -2.15
C THR A 7 -2.48 -0.79 -1.63
N THR A 8 -1.64 -1.76 -1.99
CA THR A 8 -0.19 -1.72 -1.68
C THR A 8 0.48 -0.41 -2.14
N ARG A 9 -0.10 0.28 -3.14
CA ARG A 9 0.39 1.54 -3.71
C ARG A 9 -0.37 2.79 -3.25
N ALA A 10 -1.36 2.64 -2.37
CA ALA A 10 -2.18 3.77 -1.92
C ALA A 10 -1.36 4.78 -1.08
N SER A 11 -0.38 4.28 -0.33
CA SER A 11 0.50 5.11 0.48
C SER A 11 1.96 4.83 0.16
N VAL A 12 2.75 5.91 0.10
CA VAL A 12 4.21 5.84 -0.07
C VAL A 12 4.84 5.04 1.07
N TYR A 13 4.34 5.20 2.30
CA TYR A 13 4.85 4.48 3.47
C TYR A 13 4.57 2.98 3.36
N LEU A 14 3.37 2.59 2.92
CA LEU A 14 3.01 1.19 2.76
C LEU A 14 3.89 0.50 1.71
N GLN A 15 3.94 1.06 0.49
CA GLN A 15 4.72 0.47 -0.59
C GLN A 15 6.21 0.44 -0.26
N SER A 16 6.74 1.53 0.30
CA SER A 16 8.15 1.65 0.68
C SER A 16 8.51 0.64 1.77
N GLY A 17 7.67 0.49 2.80
CA GLY A 17 7.89 -0.46 3.88
C GLY A 17 7.86 -1.92 3.43
N LEU A 18 6.90 -2.30 2.58
CA LEU A 18 6.84 -3.64 1.97
C LEU A 18 8.09 -3.92 1.14
N ASN A 19 8.52 -2.96 0.32
CA ASN A 19 9.76 -3.08 -0.46
C ASN A 19 11.00 -3.17 0.43
N PHE A 20 11.05 -2.40 1.52
CA PHE A 20 12.14 -2.45 2.49
C PHE A 20 12.25 -3.85 3.11
N LYS A 21 11.15 -4.41 3.63
CA LYS A 21 11.13 -5.78 4.17
C LYS A 21 11.60 -6.81 3.14
N ARG A 22 11.06 -6.76 1.91
CA ARG A 22 11.48 -7.64 0.81
C ARG A 22 12.99 -7.51 0.54
N ASN A 23 13.51 -6.29 0.48
CA ASN A 23 14.93 -6.06 0.21
C ASN A 23 15.83 -6.58 1.35
N MET A 24 15.40 -6.48 2.60
CA MET A 24 16.14 -7.01 3.76
C MET A 24 16.17 -8.54 3.76
N LEU A 25 15.04 -9.18 3.42
CA LEU A 25 14.98 -10.63 3.19
C LEU A 25 15.89 -11.04 2.03
N ALA A 26 15.79 -10.33 0.89
CA ALA A 26 16.61 -10.59 -0.27
C ALA A 26 18.09 -10.32 0.00
N ARG A 27 18.46 -9.37 0.86
CA ARG A 27 19.85 -9.10 1.24
C ARG A 27 20.48 -10.26 1.99
N THR A 28 19.73 -10.87 2.90
CA THR A 28 20.20 -11.95 3.78
C THR A 28 20.08 -13.33 3.13
N PHE A 29 19.19 -13.50 2.15
CA PHE A 29 19.01 -14.76 1.44
C PHE A 29 20.29 -15.26 0.76
N VAL A 30 20.57 -16.57 0.90
CA VAL A 30 21.65 -17.28 0.22
C VAL A 30 21.08 -17.93 -1.04
N PRO A 31 21.45 -17.47 -2.26
CA PRO A 31 20.93 -18.05 -3.49
C PRO A 31 21.28 -19.53 -3.61
N HIS A 32 20.29 -20.32 -4.02
CA HIS A 32 20.45 -21.76 -4.21
C HIS A 32 20.32 -22.13 -5.68
N ARG A 33 20.89 -23.26 -6.09
CA ARG A 33 20.78 -23.78 -7.47
C ARG A 33 19.33 -23.93 -7.91
N LEU A 34 18.44 -24.30 -6.97
CA LEU A 34 17.01 -24.50 -7.24
C LEU A 34 16.17 -23.22 -7.08
N LEU A 35 16.66 -22.21 -6.35
CA LEU A 35 15.90 -21.00 -6.05
C LEU A 35 16.81 -19.77 -6.18
N SER A 36 16.63 -19.06 -7.28
CA SER A 36 17.36 -17.82 -7.53
C SER A 36 16.90 -16.69 -6.59
N ARG A 37 17.75 -15.68 -6.40
CA ARG A 37 17.40 -14.47 -5.62
C ARG A 37 16.15 -13.77 -6.18
N GLN A 38 16.01 -13.69 -7.50
CA GLN A 38 14.86 -13.06 -8.14
C GLN A 38 13.56 -13.82 -7.86
N ALA A 39 13.61 -15.16 -7.90
CA ALA A 39 12.46 -15.99 -7.54
C ALA A 39 12.13 -15.83 -6.05
N PHE A 40 13.13 -15.84 -5.18
CA PHE A 40 12.94 -15.61 -3.75
C PHE A 40 12.34 -14.21 -3.46
N GLU A 41 12.75 -13.17 -4.17
CA GLU A 41 12.18 -11.82 -4.02
C GLU A 41 10.67 -11.77 -4.32
N GLN A 42 10.21 -12.48 -5.36
CA GLN A 42 8.79 -12.60 -5.66
C GLN A 42 8.05 -13.41 -4.58
N PHE A 43 8.64 -14.51 -4.12
CA PHE A 43 8.09 -15.34 -3.06
C PHE A 43 7.91 -14.56 -1.75
N ALA A 44 8.95 -13.83 -1.32
CA ALA A 44 8.93 -12.99 -0.14
C ALA A 44 7.94 -11.81 -0.29
N LEU A 45 7.88 -11.19 -1.47
CA LEU A 45 6.91 -10.13 -1.74
C LEU A 45 5.47 -10.63 -1.56
N ASP A 46 5.16 -11.80 -2.11
CA ASP A 46 3.82 -12.41 -2.04
C ASP A 46 3.37 -12.67 -0.59
N TRP A 47 4.29 -13.14 0.25
CA TRP A 47 4.06 -13.22 1.70
C TRP A 47 3.72 -11.84 2.30
N LEU A 48 4.54 -10.82 2.02
CA LEU A 48 4.40 -9.51 2.63
C LEU A 48 3.12 -8.76 2.22
N TRP A 49 2.71 -8.84 0.94
CA TRP A 49 1.57 -8.05 0.47
C TRP A 49 0.22 -8.74 0.67
N CYS A 50 0.17 -10.07 0.71
CA CYS A 50 -1.11 -10.79 0.86
C CYS A 50 -1.14 -11.92 1.87
N GLY A 51 -0.06 -12.18 2.62
CA GLY A 51 0.00 -13.28 3.59
C GLY A 51 -0.06 -14.66 2.95
N ASN A 52 0.21 -14.77 1.66
CA ASN A 52 0.20 -16.04 0.92
C ASN A 52 1.34 -16.05 -0.07
N CYS A 53 2.21 -17.07 -0.01
CA CYS A 53 3.24 -17.28 -1.02
C CYS A 53 3.31 -18.74 -1.42
N TYR A 54 3.77 -18.96 -2.65
CA TYR A 54 3.73 -20.26 -3.29
C TYR A 54 5.06 -20.56 -3.97
N LEU A 55 5.49 -21.82 -3.93
CA LEU A 55 6.58 -22.33 -4.77
C LEU A 55 6.14 -23.61 -5.47
N GLU A 56 6.25 -23.61 -6.80
CA GLU A 56 6.08 -24.76 -7.67
C GLU A 56 7.40 -25.51 -7.78
N LYS A 57 7.43 -26.77 -7.33
CA LYS A 57 8.51 -27.71 -7.57
C LYS A 57 8.39 -28.27 -8.98
N ARG A 58 9.22 -27.76 -9.89
CA ARG A 58 9.32 -28.30 -11.24
C ARG A 58 10.28 -29.46 -11.28
N ASN A 59 9.82 -30.58 -11.83
CA ASN A 59 10.64 -31.77 -12.03
C ASN A 59 11.00 -31.93 -13.51
N ASN A 60 12.15 -32.52 -13.78
CA ASN A 60 12.50 -32.99 -15.11
C ASN A 60 11.81 -34.34 -15.41
N MET A 61 11.99 -34.86 -16.64
CA MET A 61 11.42 -36.15 -17.06
C MET A 61 11.88 -37.34 -16.19
N LEU A 62 13.03 -37.23 -15.53
CA LEU A 62 13.57 -38.23 -14.61
C LEU A 62 13.13 -38.01 -13.15
N ARG A 63 12.16 -37.12 -12.91
CA ARG A 63 11.61 -36.73 -11.60
C ARG A 63 12.60 -36.02 -10.65
N ASN A 64 13.74 -35.57 -11.14
CA ASN A 64 14.65 -34.72 -10.35
C ASN A 64 14.14 -33.27 -10.33
N THR A 65 14.28 -32.60 -9.19
CA THR A 65 13.92 -31.18 -9.05
C THR A 65 14.79 -30.32 -9.96
N LEU A 66 14.16 -29.70 -10.95
CA LEU A 66 14.78 -28.78 -11.90
C LEU A 66 14.90 -27.37 -11.31
N GLY A 67 13.88 -26.94 -10.54
CA GLY A 67 13.88 -25.64 -9.86
C GLY A 67 12.59 -25.37 -9.12
N LEU A 68 12.62 -24.34 -8.27
CA LEU A 68 11.47 -23.80 -7.56
C LEU A 68 11.09 -22.46 -8.20
N LEU A 69 9.84 -22.34 -8.63
CA LEU A 69 9.33 -21.12 -9.24
C LEU A 69 8.14 -20.58 -8.45
N PRO A 70 8.07 -19.27 -8.19
CA PRO A 70 6.96 -18.69 -7.47
C PRO A 70 5.81 -18.34 -8.43
N PRO A 71 4.71 -19.10 -8.47
CA PRO A 71 3.53 -18.62 -9.16
C PRO A 71 2.95 -17.42 -8.41
N LEU A 72 2.52 -16.41 -9.16
CA LEU A 72 2.01 -15.15 -8.59
C LEU A 72 0.80 -15.41 -7.68
N ALA A 73 0.95 -15.13 -6.39
CA ALA A 73 -0.07 -15.42 -5.38
C ALA A 73 -1.44 -14.78 -5.68
N LYS A 74 -1.45 -13.63 -6.35
CA LYS A 74 -2.66 -12.93 -6.80
C LYS A 74 -3.62 -13.84 -7.60
N TYR A 75 -3.06 -14.72 -8.43
CA TYR A 75 -3.80 -15.56 -9.37
C TYR A 75 -3.96 -16.99 -8.86
N MET A 76 -3.38 -17.35 -7.72
CA MET A 76 -3.49 -18.68 -7.15
C MET A 76 -4.87 -18.90 -6.52
N ARG A 77 -5.43 -20.09 -6.75
CA ARG A 77 -6.64 -20.58 -6.11
C ARG A 77 -6.38 -22.00 -5.62
N ARG A 78 -6.94 -22.32 -4.46
CA ARG A 78 -6.95 -23.65 -3.86
C ARG A 78 -8.30 -24.30 -4.13
N GLY A 79 -8.28 -25.56 -4.54
CA GLY A 79 -9.45 -26.40 -4.78
C GLY A 79 -10.22 -26.65 -3.49
N VAL A 80 -11.47 -27.10 -3.65
CA VAL A 80 -12.36 -27.44 -2.52
C VAL A 80 -11.85 -28.67 -1.76
N ASP A 81 -11.10 -29.53 -2.44
CA ASP A 81 -10.40 -30.68 -1.86
C ASP A 81 -9.21 -30.29 -0.95
N LEU A 82 -8.83 -29.01 -0.92
CA LEU A 82 -7.68 -28.47 -0.20
C LEU A 82 -6.31 -29.01 -0.64
N GLU A 83 -6.24 -29.80 -1.71
CA GLU A 83 -5.00 -30.38 -2.24
C GLU A 83 -4.62 -29.78 -3.58
N THR A 84 -5.61 -29.47 -4.41
CA THR A 84 -5.40 -29.00 -5.77
C THR A 84 -5.18 -27.49 -5.80
N TYR A 85 -4.25 -27.05 -6.64
CA TYR A 85 -4.00 -25.63 -6.88
C TYR A 85 -4.19 -25.27 -8.34
N TYR A 86 -4.71 -24.08 -8.56
CA TYR A 86 -4.95 -23.52 -9.87
C TYR A 86 -4.32 -22.13 -9.96
N GLN A 87 -3.76 -21.78 -11.12
CA GLN A 87 -3.47 -20.40 -11.47
C GLN A 87 -4.53 -19.91 -12.46
N VAL A 88 -5.29 -18.89 -12.05
CA VAL A 88 -6.40 -18.33 -12.82
C VAL A 88 -6.15 -16.84 -13.08
N ARG A 89 -5.80 -16.49 -14.31
CA ARG A 89 -5.48 -15.10 -14.70
C ARG A 89 -6.65 -14.36 -15.34
N GLY A 90 -7.63 -15.09 -15.84
CA GLY A 90 -8.79 -14.53 -16.54
C GLY A 90 -9.79 -15.62 -16.94
N TRP A 91 -10.78 -15.21 -17.72
CA TRP A 91 -11.82 -16.11 -18.20
C TRP A 91 -11.23 -17.23 -19.08
N LYS A 92 -11.48 -18.50 -18.71
CA LYS A 92 -10.97 -19.71 -19.39
C LYS A 92 -9.44 -19.83 -19.46
N ASP A 93 -8.70 -19.11 -18.62
CA ASP A 93 -7.25 -19.24 -18.47
C ASP A 93 -6.93 -19.84 -17.10
N GLU A 94 -7.22 -21.14 -16.97
CA GLU A 94 -7.03 -21.93 -15.76
C GLU A 94 -5.91 -22.95 -16.01
N HIS A 95 -4.85 -22.86 -15.21
CA HIS A 95 -3.78 -23.85 -15.19
C HIS A 95 -3.84 -24.61 -13.87
N GLU A 96 -4.13 -25.90 -13.94
CA GLU A 96 -4.05 -26.82 -12.79
C GLU A 96 -2.60 -27.27 -12.59
N PHE A 97 -2.13 -27.18 -11.35
CA PHE A 97 -0.81 -27.68 -10.97
C PHE A 97 -0.89 -29.16 -10.62
N ALA A 98 0.18 -29.90 -10.92
CA ALA A 98 0.29 -31.30 -10.52
C ALA A 98 0.14 -31.44 -8.98
N PRO A 99 -0.62 -32.45 -8.48
CA PRO A 99 -0.79 -32.66 -7.05
C PRO A 99 0.55 -32.77 -6.31
N GLY A 100 0.65 -32.12 -5.15
CA GLY A 100 1.87 -32.09 -4.33
C GLY A 100 3.04 -31.27 -4.91
N SER A 101 2.88 -30.62 -6.07
CA SER A 101 3.93 -29.79 -6.66
C SER A 101 4.01 -28.38 -6.08
N ILE A 102 2.99 -27.93 -5.36
CA ILE A 102 2.91 -26.58 -4.77
C ILE A 102 3.17 -26.63 -3.27
N CYS A 103 4.17 -25.87 -2.82
CA CYS A 103 4.29 -25.45 -1.43
C CYS A 103 3.51 -24.15 -1.25
N HIS A 104 2.50 -24.15 -0.40
CA HIS A 104 1.76 -22.94 -0.02
C HIS A 104 2.10 -22.61 1.43
N LEU A 105 2.83 -21.52 1.64
CA LEU A 105 2.94 -20.92 2.96
C LEU A 105 1.89 -19.82 3.09
N ARG A 106 1.17 -19.84 4.20
CA ARG A 106 0.18 -18.83 4.56
C ARG A 106 0.44 -18.26 5.92
N GLU A 107 0.08 -16.98 6.09
CA GLU A 107 -0.01 -16.38 7.41
C GLU A 107 -1.13 -17.05 8.22
N ALA A 108 -0.98 -17.07 9.54
CA ALA A 108 -2.05 -17.50 10.43
C ALA A 108 -3.22 -16.51 10.36
N ASP A 109 -4.44 -17.02 10.33
CA ASP A 109 -5.68 -16.24 10.35
C ASP A 109 -6.63 -16.87 11.37
N ILE A 110 -7.36 -16.03 12.08
CA ILE A 110 -8.39 -16.43 13.05
C ILE A 110 -9.70 -16.83 12.38
N ASN A 111 -9.91 -16.43 11.13
CA ASN A 111 -11.20 -16.60 10.44
C ASN A 111 -11.24 -17.84 9.55
N GLN A 112 -10.08 -18.32 9.08
CA GLN A 112 -10.00 -19.44 8.14
C GLN A 112 -8.63 -20.13 8.13
N GLU A 113 -8.58 -21.33 7.57
CA GLU A 113 -7.37 -22.16 7.50
C GLU A 113 -6.84 -22.36 6.06
N ILE A 114 -7.47 -21.75 5.05
CA ILE A 114 -7.18 -22.00 3.64
C ILE A 114 -6.12 -21.03 3.10
N TYR A 115 -6.24 -19.75 3.44
CA TYR A 115 -5.38 -18.63 3.05
C TYR A 115 -5.02 -17.79 4.27
N GLY A 116 -3.91 -17.06 4.15
CA GLY A 116 -3.51 -16.05 5.12
C GLY A 116 -4.03 -14.65 4.75
N LEU A 117 -3.88 -13.73 5.70
CA LEU A 117 -4.09 -12.30 5.49
C LEU A 117 -2.80 -11.55 5.83
N PRO A 118 -2.46 -10.46 5.12
CA PRO A 118 -1.26 -9.71 5.44
C PRO A 118 -1.48 -8.90 6.74
N GLU A 119 -0.47 -8.85 7.61
CA GLU A 119 -0.55 -8.16 8.90
C GLU A 119 -0.89 -6.66 8.76
N TRP A 120 -0.49 -6.01 7.66
CA TRP A 120 -0.78 -4.59 7.43
C TRP A 120 -2.24 -4.30 7.06
N LEU A 121 -3.08 -5.33 6.85
CA LEU A 121 -4.49 -5.16 6.46
C LEU A 121 -5.28 -4.31 7.45
N ALA A 122 -4.93 -4.33 8.74
CA ALA A 122 -5.56 -3.50 9.76
C ALA A 122 -5.39 -1.99 9.48
N ALA A 123 -4.29 -1.58 8.84
CA ALA A 123 -4.02 -0.19 8.46
C ALA A 123 -4.50 0.16 7.04
N LEU A 124 -5.32 -0.69 6.42
CA LEU A 124 -5.86 -0.48 5.06
C LEU A 124 -6.56 0.89 4.93
N GLN A 125 -7.41 1.22 5.90
CA GLN A 125 -8.16 2.48 5.87
C GLN A 125 -7.23 3.68 6.06
N SER A 126 -6.20 3.57 6.92
CA SER A 126 -5.18 4.59 7.06
C SER A 126 -4.40 4.80 5.76
N ALA A 127 -4.07 3.72 5.01
CA ALA A 127 -3.46 3.85 3.68
C ALA A 127 -4.33 4.62 2.69
N LEU A 128 -5.62 4.26 2.60
CA LEU A 128 -6.57 4.90 1.67
C LEU A 128 -6.88 6.35 2.04
N LEU A 129 -6.93 6.65 3.34
CA LEU A 129 -7.10 8.00 3.84
C LEU A 129 -5.87 8.86 3.53
N ASN A 130 -4.67 8.29 3.71
CA ASN A 130 -3.40 8.95 3.37
C ASN A 130 -3.30 9.26 1.85
N GLU A 131 -3.74 8.32 1.00
CA GLU A 131 -3.87 8.51 -0.45
C GLU A 131 -4.81 9.66 -0.76
N SER A 132 -6.02 9.62 -0.18
CA SER A 132 -7.08 10.61 -0.41
C SER A 132 -6.64 12.01 -0.02
N ALA A 133 -5.98 12.18 1.12
CA ALA A 133 -5.40 13.46 1.54
C ALA A 133 -4.34 13.97 0.56
N THR A 134 -3.52 13.08 0.00
CA THR A 134 -2.49 13.42 -0.99
C THR A 134 -3.11 13.84 -2.33
N LEU A 135 -4.10 13.09 -2.81
CA LEU A 135 -4.84 13.41 -4.03
C LEU A 135 -5.61 14.72 -3.90
N PHE A 136 -6.22 14.97 -2.73
CA PHE A 136 -6.90 16.22 -2.43
C PHE A 136 -5.93 17.39 -2.51
N ARG A 137 -4.78 17.34 -1.81
CA ARG A 137 -3.77 18.40 -1.84
C ARG A 137 -3.26 18.70 -3.24
N ARG A 138 -3.03 17.65 -4.05
CA ARG A 138 -2.65 17.82 -5.47
C ARG A 138 -3.74 18.51 -6.29
N LYS A 139 -5.01 18.09 -6.13
CA LYS A 139 -6.15 18.73 -6.80
C LYS A 139 -6.34 20.18 -6.35
N TYR A 140 -6.22 20.45 -5.06
CA TYR A 140 -6.30 21.79 -4.48
C TYR A 140 -5.21 22.70 -5.03
N TYR A 141 -3.95 22.23 -5.08
CA TYR A 141 -2.85 22.97 -5.69
C TYR A 141 -3.08 23.24 -7.18
N ASN A 142 -3.46 22.22 -7.95
CA ASN A 142 -3.78 22.36 -9.38
C ASN A 142 -4.94 23.33 -9.65
N ASN A 143 -5.83 23.52 -8.68
CA ASN A 143 -6.96 24.44 -8.75
C ASN A 143 -6.66 25.84 -8.20
N GLY A 144 -5.39 26.24 -8.17
CA GLY A 144 -4.97 27.58 -7.72
C GLY A 144 -5.05 27.78 -6.21
N SER A 145 -5.00 26.71 -5.42
CA SER A 145 -5.25 26.75 -3.97
C SER A 145 -6.65 27.23 -3.60
N HIS A 146 -7.64 26.90 -4.43
CA HIS A 146 -9.04 27.18 -4.15
C HIS A 146 -9.91 25.93 -4.03
N ALA A 147 -10.64 25.81 -2.92
CA ALA A 147 -11.58 24.70 -2.69
C ALA A 147 -12.98 24.94 -3.29
N GLY A 148 -13.16 26.09 -3.95
CA GLY A 148 -14.43 26.58 -4.48
C GLY A 148 -15.11 27.58 -3.53
N PHE A 149 -16.09 28.33 -4.04
CA PHE A 149 -16.84 29.33 -3.28
C PHE A 149 -18.32 29.28 -3.62
N ILE A 150 -19.14 29.81 -2.71
CA ILE A 150 -20.55 30.10 -2.94
C ILE A 150 -20.66 31.59 -3.29
N LEU A 151 -21.05 31.90 -4.52
CA LEU A 151 -21.43 33.26 -4.88
C LEU A 151 -22.89 33.46 -4.50
N TYR A 152 -23.12 34.26 -3.47
CA TYR A 152 -24.44 34.60 -2.94
C TYR A 152 -24.82 36.00 -3.44
N MET A 153 -25.91 36.11 -4.19
CA MET A 153 -26.38 37.37 -4.76
C MET A 153 -27.77 37.68 -4.23
N THR A 154 -27.91 38.84 -3.59
CA THR A 154 -29.17 39.36 -3.05
C THR A 154 -29.71 40.55 -3.82
N ASP A 155 -28.86 41.16 -4.66
CA ASP A 155 -29.25 42.30 -5.46
C ASP A 155 -30.33 41.90 -6.47
N ALA A 156 -31.31 42.78 -6.65
CA ALA A 156 -32.40 42.56 -7.59
C ALA A 156 -31.87 42.78 -9.01
N ALA A 157 -31.29 41.73 -9.61
CA ALA A 157 -30.90 41.75 -11.01
C ALA A 157 -32.10 42.15 -11.88
N GLN A 158 -31.91 43.21 -12.69
CA GLN A 158 -32.99 43.81 -13.48
C GLN A 158 -33.37 42.95 -14.70
N LYS A 159 -32.54 41.97 -15.08
CA LYS A 159 -32.73 41.08 -16.24
C LYS A 159 -32.30 39.65 -15.92
N GLU A 160 -33.12 38.69 -16.34
CA GLU A 160 -32.89 37.26 -16.16
C GLU A 160 -31.68 36.75 -16.98
N GLU A 161 -31.44 37.36 -18.16
CA GLU A 161 -30.31 37.06 -19.04
C GLU A 161 -28.93 37.28 -18.38
N ASP A 162 -28.81 38.28 -17.50
CA ASP A 162 -27.57 38.60 -16.78
C ASP A 162 -27.29 37.55 -15.70
N ILE A 163 -28.34 37.03 -15.03
CA ILE A 163 -28.22 35.94 -14.05
C ILE A 163 -27.76 34.66 -14.74
N ASP A 164 -28.33 34.34 -15.90
CA ASP A 164 -27.97 33.15 -16.66
C ASP A 164 -26.56 33.24 -17.25
N SER A 165 -26.15 34.44 -17.66
CA SER A 165 -24.77 34.70 -18.12
C SER A 165 -23.76 34.53 -16.99
N LEU A 166 -24.05 35.05 -15.79
CA LEU A 166 -23.21 34.86 -14.59
C LEU A 166 -23.17 33.39 -14.16
N ARG A 167 -24.31 32.70 -14.14
CA ARG A 167 -24.41 31.26 -13.85
C ARG A 167 -23.57 30.45 -14.86
N THR A 168 -23.65 30.79 -16.13
CA THR A 168 -22.91 30.12 -17.21
C THR A 168 -21.42 30.40 -17.10
N ALA A 169 -21.01 31.64 -16.83
CA ALA A 169 -19.62 32.01 -16.59
C ALA A 169 -19.03 31.25 -15.39
N LEU A 170 -19.77 31.14 -14.27
CA LEU A 170 -19.34 30.38 -13.09
C LEU A 170 -19.25 28.86 -13.36
N LYS A 171 -20.19 28.32 -14.15
CA LYS A 171 -20.18 26.91 -14.56
C LYS A 171 -19.01 26.58 -15.51
N ASN A 172 -18.60 27.56 -16.32
CA ASN A 172 -17.52 27.44 -17.29
C ASN A 172 -16.14 27.81 -16.71
N SER A 173 -16.09 28.62 -15.64
CA SER A 173 -14.88 28.97 -14.87
C SER A 173 -14.34 27.82 -14.01
N LYS A 174 -14.58 26.56 -14.42
CA LYS A 174 -13.98 25.39 -13.77
C LYS A 174 -12.47 25.45 -13.97
N GLY A 175 -11.73 25.68 -12.91
CA GLY A 175 -10.33 25.28 -12.88
C GLY A 175 -10.20 23.75 -13.07
N PRO A 176 -9.02 23.25 -13.45
CA PRO A 176 -8.82 21.82 -13.69
C PRO A 176 -8.93 21.02 -12.38
N GLY A 177 -10.14 20.54 -12.03
CA GLY A 177 -10.33 19.71 -10.84
C GLY A 177 -11.77 19.61 -10.32
N ASN A 178 -11.99 18.65 -9.42
CA ASN A 178 -13.29 18.21 -8.88
C ASN A 178 -14.04 19.21 -7.98
N PHE A 179 -13.58 20.45 -7.82
CA PHE A 179 -14.25 21.44 -6.96
C PHE A 179 -15.32 22.20 -7.74
N ARG A 180 -16.50 22.38 -7.15
CA ARG A 180 -17.65 23.04 -7.80
C ARG A 180 -17.94 24.35 -7.08
N ASN A 181 -17.99 25.45 -7.83
CA ASN A 181 -18.54 26.70 -7.34
C ASN A 181 -20.06 26.60 -7.30
N LEU A 182 -20.68 27.16 -6.27
CA LEU A 182 -22.14 27.21 -6.14
C LEU A 182 -22.60 28.65 -6.36
N PHE A 183 -23.73 28.82 -7.04
CA PHE A 183 -24.37 30.12 -7.21
C PHE A 183 -25.74 30.09 -6.53
N VAL A 184 -25.96 31.03 -5.61
CA VAL A 184 -27.22 31.15 -4.87
C VAL A 184 -27.77 32.55 -5.13
N TYR A 185 -28.97 32.61 -5.70
CA TYR A 185 -29.70 33.85 -5.94
C TYR A 185 -30.85 33.95 -4.95
N ALA A 186 -30.84 34.98 -4.10
CA ALA A 186 -31.81 35.20 -3.03
C ALA A 186 -32.21 36.69 -3.00
N PRO A 187 -33.06 37.14 -3.95
CA PRO A 187 -33.44 38.54 -4.08
C PRO A 187 -34.08 39.08 -2.79
N ALA A 188 -33.77 40.33 -2.43
CA ALA A 188 -34.20 41.00 -1.20
C ALA A 188 -33.62 40.42 0.12
N GLY A 189 -32.48 39.71 0.05
CA GLY A 189 -31.69 39.30 1.22
C GLY A 189 -30.94 40.46 1.91
N LYS A 190 -30.23 40.16 3.01
CA LYS A 190 -29.50 41.14 3.84
C LYS A 190 -28.34 41.88 3.11
N LYS A 191 -27.89 42.96 3.78
CA LYS A 191 -27.17 44.18 3.37
C LYS A 191 -26.06 44.20 2.29
N ASP A 192 -25.53 43.08 1.80
CA ASP A 192 -24.50 43.11 0.73
C ASP A 192 -25.05 42.44 -0.54
N GLY A 193 -25.10 43.21 -1.64
CA GLY A 193 -25.74 42.80 -2.91
C GLY A 193 -25.10 41.58 -3.59
N ILE A 194 -23.78 41.43 -3.47
CA ILE A 194 -23.02 40.25 -3.94
C ILE A 194 -22.00 39.88 -2.86
N GLN A 195 -22.01 38.63 -2.43
CA GLN A 195 -21.09 38.08 -1.45
C GLN A 195 -20.41 36.82 -2.02
N LEU A 196 -19.09 36.75 -1.87
CA LEU A 196 -18.34 35.51 -2.08
C LEU A 196 -18.14 34.85 -0.73
N ILE A 197 -18.86 33.76 -0.49
CA ILE A 197 -18.73 32.95 0.72
C ILE A 197 -17.75 31.82 0.40
N PRO A 198 -16.51 31.85 0.93
CA PRO A 198 -15.57 30.75 0.73
C PRO A 198 -16.14 29.48 1.39
N VAL A 199 -16.13 28.35 0.69
CA VAL A 199 -16.48 27.06 1.29
C VAL A 199 -15.28 26.64 2.16
N SER A 200 -15.28 27.09 3.41
CA SER A 200 -14.29 26.83 4.47
C SER A 200 -12.93 26.31 4.01
N GLU A 201 -12.09 27.23 3.52
CA GLU A 201 -10.69 26.97 3.19
C GLU A 201 -9.79 26.92 4.44
N VAL A 202 -10.24 27.52 5.55
CA VAL A 202 -9.40 27.86 6.71
C VAL A 202 -9.35 26.74 7.77
N ALA A 203 -10.40 25.93 7.92
CA ALA A 203 -10.41 24.82 8.88
C ALA A 203 -9.74 23.54 8.33
N ALA A 204 -9.77 23.31 7.02
CA ALA A 204 -9.27 22.06 6.42
C ALA A 204 -7.74 21.99 6.34
N LYS A 205 -7.02 23.14 6.26
CA LYS A 205 -5.56 23.16 6.12
C LYS A 205 -4.84 22.48 7.29
N ASP A 206 -5.32 22.70 8.52
CA ASP A 206 -4.72 22.13 9.73
C ASP A 206 -5.01 20.63 9.86
N GLU A 207 -6.19 20.17 9.43
CA GLU A 207 -6.56 18.75 9.50
C GLU A 207 -5.78 17.87 8.52
N PHE A 208 -5.38 18.36 7.34
CA PHE A 208 -4.64 17.51 6.38
C PHE A 208 -3.28 17.06 6.90
N SER A 209 -2.59 17.93 7.65
CA SER A 209 -1.32 17.56 8.28
C SER A 209 -1.54 16.47 9.31
N SER A 210 -2.55 16.64 10.18
CA SER A 210 -2.95 15.67 11.19
C SER A 210 -3.33 14.32 10.58
N ILE A 211 -4.17 14.31 9.54
CA ILE A 211 -4.56 13.10 8.82
C ILE A 211 -3.31 12.41 8.25
N LYS A 212 -2.41 13.14 7.59
CA LYS A 212 -1.19 12.57 7.00
C LYS A 212 -0.23 12.00 8.06
N ASN A 213 -0.11 12.65 9.22
CA ASN A 213 0.76 12.21 10.30
C ASN A 213 0.20 10.99 11.03
N ILE A 214 -1.08 11.03 11.44
CA ILE A 214 -1.75 9.91 12.13
C ILE A 214 -1.76 8.68 11.23
N SER A 215 -2.22 8.83 9.98
CA SER A 215 -2.26 7.70 9.05
C SER A 215 -0.87 7.18 8.66
N ARG A 216 0.17 8.03 8.69
CA ARG A 216 1.56 7.56 8.54
C ARG A 216 1.92 6.68 9.74
N ASP A 217 1.69 7.16 10.95
CA ASP A 217 2.10 6.47 12.18
C ASP A 217 1.38 5.12 12.32
N ASP A 218 0.09 5.04 11.96
CA ASP A 218 -0.65 3.78 11.85
C ASP A 218 0.01 2.79 10.88
N LEU A 219 0.45 3.27 9.70
CA LEU A 219 1.10 2.43 8.71
C LEU A 219 2.47 1.95 9.17
N LEU A 220 3.24 2.80 9.86
CA LEU A 220 4.53 2.43 10.44
C LEU A 220 4.34 1.39 11.55
N ALA A 221 3.33 1.56 12.40
CA ALA A 221 2.97 0.60 13.42
C ALA A 221 2.56 -0.75 12.81
N ALA A 222 1.72 -0.74 11.77
CA ALA A 222 1.28 -1.95 11.08
C ALA A 222 2.42 -2.66 10.33
N LEU A 223 3.36 -1.89 9.78
CA LEU A 223 4.57 -2.44 9.17
C LEU A 223 5.63 -2.86 10.20
N ARG A 224 5.54 -2.38 11.44
CA ARG A 224 6.53 -2.58 12.51
C ARG A 224 7.94 -2.20 12.05
N ILE A 225 8.09 -1.08 11.34
CA ILE A 225 9.39 -0.55 10.89
C ILE A 225 9.66 0.78 11.61
N PRO A 226 10.79 0.93 12.32
CA PRO A 226 11.20 2.19 12.91
C PRO A 226 11.22 3.34 11.88
N PRO A 227 10.69 4.54 12.22
CA PRO A 227 10.60 5.67 11.28
C PRO A 227 11.94 6.05 10.64
N GLN A 228 13.03 6.00 11.41
CA GLN A 228 14.37 6.32 10.92
C GLN A 228 14.88 5.35 9.84
N LEU A 229 14.46 4.08 9.85
CA LEU A 229 14.82 3.11 8.80
C LEU A 229 14.06 3.38 7.49
N MET A 230 12.96 4.13 7.56
CA MET A 230 12.15 4.54 6.42
C MET A 230 12.54 5.92 5.87
N GLY A 231 13.63 6.51 6.38
CA GLY A 231 14.09 7.84 5.96
C GLY A 231 13.17 8.98 6.39
N ILE A 232 12.36 8.78 7.44
CA ILE A 232 11.52 9.84 7.99
C ILE A 232 12.39 10.81 8.77
N VAL A 233 12.20 12.11 8.52
CA VAL A 233 12.91 13.19 9.22
C VAL A 233 12.17 13.51 10.53
N PRO A 234 12.86 13.47 11.70
CA PRO A 234 12.25 13.80 12.98
C PRO A 234 11.78 15.26 13.00
N GLN A 235 10.64 15.53 13.64
CA GLN A 235 10.07 16.88 13.75
C GLN A 235 10.50 17.59 15.04
N ASN A 236 11.13 16.86 15.95
CA ASN A 236 11.46 17.26 17.31
C ASN A 236 12.97 17.19 17.51
N ALA A 237 13.52 18.13 18.30
CA ALA A 237 14.97 18.34 18.45
C ALA A 237 15.74 17.11 18.99
N GLY A 238 15.08 16.18 19.66
CA GLY A 238 15.68 14.95 20.20
C GLY A 238 15.97 13.84 19.17
N GLY A 239 15.47 13.94 17.94
CA GLY A 239 15.68 12.92 16.90
C GLY A 239 15.07 11.55 17.24
N PHE A 240 15.48 10.51 16.49
CA PHE A 240 15.02 9.11 16.70
C PHE A 240 16.06 8.22 17.44
N GLY A 241 17.19 8.76 17.85
CA GLY A 241 18.30 7.99 18.42
C GLY A 241 19.14 7.25 17.36
N SER A 242 19.80 6.17 17.77
CA SER A 242 20.75 5.42 16.93
C SER A 242 20.06 4.64 15.81
N LEU A 243 20.43 4.91 14.56
CA LEU A 243 19.97 4.13 13.39
C LEU A 243 20.44 2.67 13.47
N ARG A 244 21.64 2.46 14.03
CA ARG A 244 22.26 1.14 14.16
C ARG A 244 21.47 0.25 15.11
N GLU A 245 21.21 0.72 16.32
CA GLU A 245 20.43 -0.02 17.32
C GLU A 245 19.01 -0.31 16.81
N ALA A 246 18.38 0.67 16.16
CA ALA A 246 17.06 0.47 15.58
C ALA A 246 17.04 -0.62 14.51
N ALA A 247 18.07 -0.69 13.65
CA ALA A 247 18.20 -1.73 12.64
C ALA A 247 18.49 -3.11 13.25
N GLU A 248 19.34 -3.19 14.28
CA GLU A 248 19.67 -4.44 14.99
C GLU A 248 18.44 -5.00 15.72
N VAL A 249 17.74 -4.18 16.52
CA VAL A 249 16.51 -4.59 17.21
C VAL A 249 15.40 -4.97 16.22
N TRP A 250 15.26 -4.20 15.14
CA TRP A 250 14.29 -4.54 14.09
C TRP A 250 14.61 -5.87 13.41
N ALA A 251 15.88 -6.16 13.14
CA ALA A 251 16.28 -7.41 12.51
C ALA A 251 15.89 -8.63 13.36
N VAL A 252 16.20 -8.58 14.66
CA VAL A 252 15.85 -9.67 15.60
C VAL A 252 14.33 -9.84 15.74
N ASN A 253 13.59 -8.74 15.85
CA ASN A 253 12.15 -8.82 16.13
C ASN A 253 11.27 -9.04 14.89
N GLU A 254 11.73 -8.63 13.70
CA GLU A 254 10.91 -8.65 12.48
C GLU A 254 11.54 -9.45 11.35
N LEU A 255 12.84 -9.28 11.09
CA LEU A 255 13.48 -9.93 9.96
C LEU A 255 13.66 -11.44 10.21
N GLU A 256 14.23 -11.81 11.35
CA GLU A 256 14.47 -13.22 11.70
C GLU A 256 13.18 -14.05 11.79
N PRO A 257 12.07 -13.57 12.39
CA PRO A 257 10.81 -14.30 12.35
C PRO A 257 10.26 -14.47 10.93
N LEU A 258 10.38 -13.45 10.07
CA LEU A 258 9.97 -13.58 8.66
C LEU A 258 10.84 -14.61 7.91
N GLN A 259 12.15 -14.60 8.16
CA GLN A 259 13.07 -15.60 7.60
C GLN A 259 12.68 -17.01 8.05
N ALA A 260 12.40 -17.21 9.34
CA ALA A 260 11.98 -18.50 9.90
C ALA A 260 10.66 -18.98 9.29
N ARG A 261 9.67 -18.10 9.10
CA ARG A 261 8.41 -18.45 8.43
C ARG A 261 8.66 -18.90 6.98
N LEU A 262 9.47 -18.17 6.22
CA LEU A 262 9.78 -18.52 4.82
C LEU A 262 10.65 -19.77 4.70
N ALA A 263 11.47 -20.09 5.70
CA ALA A 263 12.31 -21.28 5.73
C ALA A 263 11.54 -22.59 5.90
N GLN A 264 10.25 -22.56 6.29
CA GLN A 264 9.39 -23.75 6.38
C GLN A 264 9.26 -24.51 5.05
N VAL A 265 9.55 -23.86 3.91
CA VAL A 265 9.65 -24.53 2.60
C VAL A 265 10.68 -25.67 2.62
N ASN A 266 11.74 -25.56 3.42
CA ASN A 266 12.77 -26.59 3.52
C ASN A 266 12.22 -27.89 4.10
N GLU A 267 11.29 -27.81 5.06
CA GLU A 267 10.63 -28.99 5.65
C GLU A 267 9.77 -29.71 4.61
N TRP A 268 9.03 -28.95 3.80
CA TRP A 268 8.24 -29.50 2.70
C TRP A 268 9.12 -30.16 1.63
N LEU A 269 10.27 -29.57 1.32
CA LEU A 269 11.15 -30.07 0.27
C LEU A 269 12.05 -31.22 0.74
N GLY A 270 12.36 -31.29 2.03
CA GLY A 270 13.36 -32.20 2.61
C GLY A 270 14.81 -31.81 2.31
N GLU A 271 15.05 -30.58 1.84
CA GLU A 271 16.36 -30.03 1.46
C GLU A 271 16.41 -28.54 1.84
N GLU A 272 17.55 -28.08 2.36
CA GLU A 272 17.74 -26.66 2.69
C GLU A 272 17.96 -25.83 1.42
N VAL A 273 16.90 -25.17 0.94
CA VAL A 273 16.93 -24.30 -0.25
C VAL A 273 16.70 -22.83 0.11
N VAL A 274 15.98 -22.56 1.19
CA VAL A 274 15.77 -21.23 1.76
C VAL A 274 16.67 -21.08 2.99
N GLY A 275 17.86 -20.52 2.78
CA GLY A 275 18.82 -20.20 3.83
C GLY A 275 19.12 -18.71 3.90
N PHE A 276 19.48 -18.22 5.09
CA PHE A 276 19.79 -16.81 5.34
C PHE A 276 21.13 -16.65 6.04
N LYS A 277 21.86 -15.61 5.67
CA LYS A 277 23.02 -15.12 6.42
C LYS A 277 22.55 -14.30 7.61
N GLU A 278 23.37 -14.29 8.66
CA GLU A 278 23.18 -13.40 9.80
C GLU A 278 23.10 -11.94 9.34
N PHE A 279 22.22 -11.17 9.98
CA PHE A 279 22.08 -9.76 9.67
C PHE A 279 23.22 -8.97 10.31
N GLU A 280 24.15 -8.52 9.48
CA GLU A 280 25.26 -7.68 9.92
C GLU A 280 25.15 -6.26 9.36
N LEU A 281 25.38 -5.28 10.23
CA LEU A 281 25.62 -3.90 9.81
C LEU A 281 27.12 -3.70 9.61
N PRO A 282 27.56 -2.99 8.55
CA PRO A 282 28.95 -2.65 8.37
C PRO A 282 29.49 -2.05 9.67
N THR A 283 30.46 -2.70 10.27
CA THR A 283 31.29 -2.08 11.31
C THR A 283 32.09 -1.01 10.59
N GLY A 284 32.01 0.24 11.06
CA GLY A 284 32.71 1.34 10.41
C GLY A 284 34.19 0.98 10.24
N GLY A 285 34.60 0.75 8.99
CA GLY A 285 36.02 0.82 8.65
C GLY A 285 36.46 2.24 8.95
N LYS A 286 37.56 2.36 9.71
CA LYS A 286 38.26 3.63 9.86
C LYS A 286 38.61 4.23 8.50
#